data_AF-A0A372F623-F1
#
_entry.id   AF-A0A372F623-F1
#
_cell.length_a   1.000
_cell.length_b   1.000
_cell.length_c   1.000
_cell.angle_alpha   90.00
_cell.angle_beta   90.00
_cell.angle_gamma   90.00
#
_symmetry.space_group_name_H-M   'P 1'
#
loop_
_entity.id
_entity.type
_entity.pdbx_description
1 polymer ?
#
loop_
_entity_poly.entity_id
_entity_poly.type
_entity_poly.pdbx_seq_one_letter_code
_entity_poly.pdbx_strand_id
1 'polypeptide(L)'
;MNEGLLTIDDFDTLCYGFNDEIYDSDYLSEGLSQSLFLIMQNYPNEEFTKKVVDAIEIFNNHALFSYGYLLTYWFVESNRITSLCAHINTKNDKVKGLFRKAITSQIEFLGDSPFNEYLVKGANNVLQCIE
;
A
#
# COMPACT_ATOMS: atom_id res chain seq x y z
N MET A 1 -7.26 -27.09 6.52
CA MET A 1 -8.57 -26.42 6.40
C MET A 1 -8.35 -24.97 6.76
N ASN A 2 -8.27 -24.11 5.75
CA ASN A 2 -8.08 -22.64 5.87
C ASN A 2 -9.45 -21.95 5.79
N GLU A 3 -10.42 -22.40 6.57
CA GLU A 3 -11.73 -21.75 6.59
C GLU A 3 -11.62 -20.50 7.46
N GLY A 4 -11.64 -19.32 6.83
CA GLY A 4 -11.70 -18.02 7.52
C GLY A 4 -10.42 -17.19 7.54
N LEU A 5 -9.32 -17.61 6.89
CA LEU A 5 -8.12 -16.79 6.72
C LEU A 5 -8.12 -16.16 5.32
N LEU A 6 -7.96 -14.84 5.25
CA LEU A 6 -7.73 -14.12 4.00
C LEU A 6 -6.41 -14.60 3.38
N THR A 7 -6.46 -14.90 2.09
CA THR A 7 -5.36 -15.44 1.30
C THR A 7 -4.75 -14.39 0.37
N ILE A 8 -3.57 -14.69 -0.18
CA ILE A 8 -2.94 -13.85 -1.21
C ILE A 8 -3.74 -13.82 -2.52
N ASP A 9 -4.65 -14.78 -2.74
CA ASP A 9 -5.58 -14.78 -3.87
C ASP A 9 -6.79 -13.86 -3.59
N ASP A 10 -7.20 -13.73 -2.33
CA ASP A 10 -8.23 -12.77 -1.91
C ASP A 10 -7.77 -11.31 -2.05
N PHE A 11 -6.45 -11.07 -2.07
CA PHE A 11 -5.85 -9.77 -2.29
C PHE A 11 -6.36 -9.12 -3.58
N ASP A 12 -6.36 -9.86 -4.70
CA ASP A 12 -6.77 -9.32 -6.00
C ASP A 12 -8.26 -8.96 -5.96
N THR A 13 -9.09 -9.85 -5.39
CA THR A 13 -10.54 -9.65 -5.24
C THR A 13 -10.85 -8.40 -4.42
N LEU A 14 -10.13 -8.19 -3.31
CA LEU A 14 -10.24 -6.99 -2.49
C LEU A 14 -9.81 -5.74 -3.26
N CYS A 15 -8.78 -5.80 -4.10
CA CYS A 15 -8.37 -4.65 -4.90
C CYS A 15 -9.38 -4.30 -6.00
N TYR A 16 -10.00 -5.30 -6.65
CA TYR A 16 -10.98 -5.09 -7.71
C TYR A 16 -12.35 -4.64 -7.19
N GLY A 17 -12.79 -5.10 -6.02
CA GLY A 17 -14.08 -4.70 -5.42
C GLY A 17 -14.17 -3.20 -5.08
N PHE A 18 -13.04 -2.49 -5.03
CA PHE A 18 -12.96 -1.05 -4.77
C PHE A 18 -13.17 -0.18 -6.01
N ASN A 19 -13.40 -0.81 -7.17
CA ASN A 19 -13.65 -0.10 -8.42
C ASN A 19 -15.10 0.40 -8.56
N ASP A 20 -16.01 -0.06 -7.69
CA ASP A 20 -17.39 0.42 -7.65
C ASP A 20 -17.47 1.77 -6.93
N GLU A 21 -18.27 2.69 -7.49
CA GLU A 21 -18.42 4.12 -7.10
C GLU A 21 -19.03 4.34 -5.71
N ILE A 22 -18.43 3.76 -4.66
CA ILE A 22 -18.92 3.90 -3.29
C ILE A 22 -18.38 5.20 -2.69
N TYR A 23 -19.29 6.11 -2.38
CA TYR A 23 -19.04 7.47 -1.86
C TYR A 23 -18.52 7.54 -0.41
N ASP A 24 -18.19 6.41 0.22
CA ASP A 24 -17.88 6.34 1.65
C ASP A 24 -16.38 6.02 1.87
N SER A 25 -15.52 7.02 1.66
CA SER A 25 -14.05 6.85 1.59
C SER A 25 -13.40 6.33 2.87
N ASP A 26 -13.99 6.64 4.03
CA ASP A 26 -13.29 6.50 5.31
C ASP A 26 -13.42 5.08 5.87
N TYR A 27 -14.61 4.49 5.84
CA TYR A 27 -14.84 3.10 6.27
C TYR A 27 -14.22 2.07 5.32
N LEU A 28 -14.18 2.38 4.02
CA LEU A 28 -13.58 1.53 3.00
C LEU A 28 -12.05 1.47 3.13
N SER A 29 -11.39 2.56 3.53
CA SER A 29 -9.93 2.61 3.70
C SER A 29 -9.43 1.81 4.89
N GLU A 30 -10.11 1.92 6.05
CA GLU A 30 -9.73 1.16 7.25
C GLU A 30 -9.99 -0.35 7.07
N GLY A 31 -11.15 -0.73 6.54
CA GLY A 31 -11.47 -2.15 6.29
C GLY A 31 -10.53 -2.80 5.28
N LEU A 32 -10.16 -2.08 4.22
CA LEU A 32 -9.17 -2.55 3.24
C LEU A 32 -7.79 -2.69 3.87
N SER A 33 -7.29 -1.66 4.54
CA SER A 33 -5.96 -1.70 5.14
C SER A 33 -5.84 -2.82 6.17
N GLN A 34 -6.88 -3.07 6.96
CA GLN A 34 -6.92 -4.19 7.90
C GLN A 34 -6.96 -5.55 7.20
N SER A 35 -7.75 -5.70 6.13
CA SER A 35 -7.83 -6.95 5.37
C SER A 35 -6.51 -7.27 4.67
N LEU A 36 -5.89 -6.25 4.07
CA LEU A 36 -4.55 -6.36 3.49
C LEU A 36 -3.53 -6.71 4.57
N PHE A 37 -3.58 -6.07 5.75
CA PHE A 37 -2.70 -6.39 6.88
C PHE A 37 -2.81 -7.83 7.36
N LEU A 38 -4.01 -8.40 7.37
CA LEU A 38 -4.20 -9.81 7.72
C LEU A 38 -3.59 -10.75 6.67
N ILE A 39 -3.69 -10.42 5.39
CA ILE A 39 -2.97 -11.14 4.34
C ILE A 39 -1.46 -11.00 4.58
N MET A 40 -0.97 -9.81 4.89
CA MET A 40 0.46 -9.54 5.07
C MET A 40 1.14 -10.36 6.15
N GLN A 41 0.45 -10.59 7.27
CA GLN A 41 1.02 -11.35 8.39
C GLN A 41 1.24 -12.84 8.06
N ASN A 42 0.57 -13.35 7.04
CA ASN A 42 0.53 -14.79 6.75
C ASN A 42 1.37 -15.20 5.53
N TYR A 43 1.97 -14.25 4.80
CA TYR A 43 2.66 -14.52 3.54
C TYR A 43 4.11 -13.98 3.50
N PRO A 44 5.01 -14.60 2.71
CA PRO A 44 6.39 -14.13 2.58
C PRO A 44 6.47 -12.68 2.08
N ASN A 45 7.41 -11.90 2.63
CA ASN A 45 7.60 -10.48 2.27
C ASN A 45 7.71 -10.25 0.76
N GLU A 46 8.46 -11.09 0.05
CA GLU A 46 8.68 -10.97 -1.40
C GLU A 46 7.37 -11.11 -2.19
N GLU A 47 6.58 -12.14 -1.87
CA GLU A 47 5.32 -12.45 -2.54
C GLU A 47 4.29 -11.35 -2.31
N PHE A 48 4.18 -10.89 -1.07
CA PHE A 48 3.30 -9.80 -0.70
C PHE A 48 3.71 -8.49 -1.40
N THR A 49 5.00 -8.16 -1.39
CA THR A 49 5.51 -6.92 -2.00
C THR A 49 5.21 -6.87 -3.49
N LYS A 50 5.40 -7.98 -4.20
CA LYS A 50 5.06 -8.07 -5.63
C LYS A 50 3.58 -7.79 -5.86
N LYS A 51 2.69 -8.42 -5.09
CA LYS A 51 1.23 -8.22 -5.18
C LYS A 51 0.85 -6.77 -4.93
N VAL A 52 1.39 -6.15 -3.87
CA VAL A 52 1.18 -4.71 -3.60
C VAL A 52 1.59 -3.86 -4.78
N VAL A 53 2.74 -4.16 -5.37
CA VAL A 53 3.25 -3.34 -6.48
C VAL A 53 2.40 -3.48 -7.74
N ASP A 54 1.88 -4.68 -8.01
CA ASP A 54 0.96 -4.92 -9.13
C ASP A 54 -0.43 -4.29 -8.89
N ALA A 55 -0.87 -4.20 -7.63
CA ALA A 55 -2.18 -3.69 -7.23
C ALA A 55 -2.44 -2.22 -7.57
N ILE A 56 -1.38 -1.39 -7.59
CA ILE A 56 -1.53 0.06 -7.75
C ILE A 56 -2.19 0.44 -9.08
N GLU A 57 -2.06 -0.43 -10.09
CA GLU A 57 -2.65 -0.22 -11.41
C GLU A 57 -4.16 -0.49 -11.42
N ILE A 58 -4.65 -1.21 -10.41
CA ILE A 58 -6.04 -1.59 -10.20
C ILE A 58 -6.72 -0.61 -9.24
N PHE A 59 -5.98 -0.08 -8.26
CA PHE A 59 -6.51 0.92 -7.33
C PHE A 59 -6.85 2.24 -8.05
N ASN A 60 -8.13 2.59 -8.07
CA ASN A 60 -8.61 3.89 -8.55
C ASN A 60 -8.21 5.03 -7.58
N ASN A 61 -8.54 6.27 -7.93
CA ASN A 61 -8.24 7.44 -7.07
C ASN A 61 -8.83 7.34 -5.65
N HIS A 62 -9.88 6.54 -5.43
CA HIS A 62 -10.53 6.38 -4.12
C HIS A 62 -9.75 5.44 -3.19
N ALA A 63 -9.05 4.45 -3.73
CA ALA A 63 -8.21 3.54 -2.95
C ALA A 63 -6.76 4.03 -2.78
N LEU A 64 -6.40 5.16 -3.40
CA LEU A 64 -5.06 5.74 -3.33
C LEU A 64 -4.64 6.06 -1.88
N PHE A 65 -5.60 6.44 -1.04
CA PHE A 65 -5.38 6.71 0.38
C PHE A 65 -5.09 5.44 1.19
N SER A 66 -5.91 4.39 1.03
CA SER A 66 -5.69 3.08 1.64
C SER A 66 -4.36 2.46 1.20
N TYR A 67 -4.00 2.69 -0.07
CA TYR A 67 -2.72 2.29 -0.61
C TYR A 67 -1.55 3.07 0.01
N GLY A 68 -1.68 4.38 0.15
CA GLY A 68 -0.73 5.22 0.88
C GLY A 68 -0.54 4.74 2.32
N TYR A 69 -1.63 4.44 3.04
CA TYR A 69 -1.58 3.87 4.39
C TYR A 69 -0.77 2.57 4.43
N LEU A 70 -1.06 1.63 3.52
CA LEU A 70 -0.33 0.38 3.41
C LEU A 70 1.18 0.58 3.20
N LEU A 71 1.55 1.45 2.25
CA LEU A 71 2.94 1.77 1.94
C LEU A 71 3.67 2.40 3.13
N THR A 72 2.99 3.27 3.87
CA THR A 72 3.59 4.04 4.96
C THR A 72 3.63 3.32 6.30
N TYR A 73 2.81 2.29 6.53
CA TYR A 73 2.82 1.54 7.78
C TYR A 73 3.63 0.24 7.69
N TRP A 74 3.49 -0.51 6.60
CA TRP A 74 4.13 -1.83 6.51
C TRP A 74 5.57 -1.79 6.05
N PHE A 75 5.85 -0.91 5.09
CA PHE A 75 7.16 -0.77 4.47
C PHE A 75 8.00 0.30 5.18
N VAL A 76 7.83 0.48 6.48
CA VAL A 76 8.72 1.32 7.31
C VAL A 76 9.99 0.57 7.70
N GLU A 77 9.92 -0.76 7.77
CA GLU A 77 11.06 -1.61 8.08
C GLU A 77 12.06 -1.68 6.91
N SER A 78 13.35 -1.55 7.22
CA SER A 78 14.42 -1.37 6.22
C SER A 78 14.52 -2.49 5.19
N ASN A 79 14.32 -3.75 5.60
CA ASN A 79 14.33 -4.91 4.70
C ASN A 79 13.13 -4.93 3.74
N ARG A 80 11.97 -4.42 4.17
CA ARG A 80 10.77 -4.33 3.34
C ARG A 80 10.87 -3.16 2.35
N ILE A 81 11.45 -2.03 2.77
CA ILE A 81 11.73 -0.89 1.88
C ILE A 81 12.56 -1.35 0.68
N THR A 82 13.65 -2.07 0.91
CA THR A 82 14.53 -2.50 -0.19
C THR A 82 13.80 -3.36 -1.22
N SER A 83 13.01 -4.35 -0.77
CA SER A 83 12.22 -5.20 -1.67
C SER A 83 11.15 -4.39 -2.43
N LEU A 84 10.46 -3.49 -1.74
CA LEU A 84 9.46 -2.61 -2.34
C LEU A 84 10.06 -1.73 -3.43
N CYS A 85 11.17 -1.05 -3.13
CA CYS A 85 11.89 -0.20 -4.08
C CYS A 85 12.35 -0.98 -5.31
N ALA A 86 12.89 -2.19 -5.11
CA ALA A 86 13.32 -3.04 -6.22
C ALA A 86 12.15 -3.35 -7.16
N HIS A 87 10.98 -3.71 -6.62
CA HIS A 87 9.79 -4.00 -7.43
C HIS A 87 9.20 -2.76 -8.11
N ILE A 88 9.07 -1.63 -7.41
CA ILE A 88 8.57 -0.38 -8.00
C ILE A 88 9.45 0.05 -9.19
N ASN A 89 10.77 -0.07 -9.06
CA ASN A 89 11.70 0.36 -10.11
C ASN A 89 11.67 -0.50 -11.37
N THR A 90 11.01 -1.67 -11.35
CA THR A 90 10.72 -2.45 -12.56
C THR A 90 9.53 -1.93 -13.37
N LYS A 91 8.71 -1.04 -12.80
CA LYS A 91 7.51 -0.50 -13.44
C LYS A 91 7.81 0.70 -14.34
N ASN A 92 6.88 1.01 -15.23
CA ASN A 92 6.98 2.20 -16.10
C ASN A 92 6.70 3.51 -15.32
N ASP A 93 7.05 4.65 -15.91
CA ASP A 93 6.94 5.97 -15.26
C ASP A 93 5.52 6.35 -14.87
N LYS A 94 4.51 5.92 -15.62
CA LYS A 94 3.10 6.15 -15.29
C LYS A 94 2.77 5.50 -13.95
N VAL A 95 3.17 4.25 -13.77
CA VAL A 95 2.93 3.47 -12.54
C VAL A 95 3.74 4.04 -11.38
N LYS A 96 5.01 4.36 -11.59
CA LYS A 96 5.84 5.06 -10.59
C LYS A 96 5.21 6.39 -10.14
N GLY A 97 4.57 7.11 -11.06
CA GLY A 97 3.81 8.32 -10.76
C GLY A 97 2.65 8.10 -9.78
N LEU A 98 1.97 6.95 -9.88
CA LEU A 98 0.90 6.58 -8.93
C LEU A 98 1.46 6.34 -7.52
N PHE A 99 2.61 5.66 -7.40
CA PHE A 99 3.27 5.45 -6.10
C PHE A 99 3.64 6.77 -5.45
N ARG A 100 4.29 7.67 -6.22
CA ARG A 100 4.66 9.00 -5.73
C ARG A 100 3.42 9.75 -5.25
N LYS A 101 2.33 9.74 -6.02
CA LYS A 101 1.06 10.37 -5.64
C LYS A 101 0.50 9.79 -4.32
N ALA A 102 0.42 8.47 -4.20
CA ALA A 102 -0.12 7.80 -3.01
C ALA A 102 0.70 8.11 -1.74
N ILE A 103 2.03 8.04 -1.84
CA ILE A 103 2.94 8.30 -0.72
C ILE A 103 2.88 9.77 -0.31
N THR A 104 2.91 10.70 -1.28
CA THR A 104 2.82 12.15 -0.99
C THR A 104 1.51 12.50 -0.31
N SER A 105 0.37 12.03 -0.82
CA SER A 105 -0.94 12.27 -0.20
C SER A 105 -1.01 11.71 1.23
N GLN A 106 -0.35 10.58 1.49
CA GLN A 106 -0.29 10.02 2.83
C GLN A 106 0.59 10.83 3.79
N ILE A 107 1.73 11.34 3.31
CA ILE A 107 2.60 12.24 4.10
C ILE A 107 1.82 13.51 4.47
N GLU A 108 1.11 14.11 3.51
CA GLU A 108 0.27 15.29 3.74
C GLU A 108 -0.82 15.03 4.79
N PHE A 109 -1.46 13.85 4.74
CA PHE A 109 -2.46 13.45 5.74
C PHE A 109 -1.88 13.24 7.14
N LEU A 110 -0.72 12.57 7.25
CA LEU A 110 -0.08 12.30 8.53
C LEU A 110 0.37 13.59 9.24
N GLY A 111 0.68 14.64 8.46
CA GLY A 111 1.04 15.97 8.94
C GLY A 111 2.29 16.00 9.85
N ASP A 112 2.51 17.13 10.51
CA ASP A 112 3.69 17.36 11.36
C ASP A 112 3.52 16.84 12.81
N SER A 113 2.70 15.79 12.99
CA SER A 113 2.49 15.20 14.31
C SER A 113 3.74 14.45 14.78
N PRO A 114 4.27 14.73 16.00
CA PRO A 114 5.39 13.98 16.56
C PRO A 114 5.13 12.47 16.68
N PHE A 115 3.86 12.07 16.78
CA PHE A 115 3.46 10.66 16.84
C PHE A 115 3.64 9.94 15.49
N ASN A 116 3.71 10.68 14.39
CA ASN A 116 3.81 10.15 13.03
C ASN A 116 5.21 10.29 12.42
N GLU A 117 6.18 10.84 13.15
CA GLU A 117 7.52 11.15 12.61
C GLU A 117 8.21 9.92 12.00
N TYR A 118 8.07 8.75 12.64
CA TYR A 118 8.64 7.51 12.15
C TYR A 118 7.98 7.01 10.85
N LEU A 119 6.65 7.19 10.71
CA LEU A 119 5.89 6.85 9.51
C LEU A 119 6.25 7.77 8.35
N VAL A 120 6.29 9.08 8.62
CA VAL A 120 6.67 10.10 7.63
C VAL A 120 8.10 9.88 7.15
N LYS A 121 9.02 9.53 8.05
CA LYS A 121 10.40 9.17 7.67
C LYS A 121 10.44 7.92 6.77
N GLY A 122 9.71 6.87 7.13
CA GLY A 122 9.59 5.66 6.31
C GLY A 122 9.04 5.95 4.91
N ALA A 123 7.94 6.71 4.85
CA ALA A 123 7.32 7.17 3.61
C ALA A 123 8.29 7.96 2.72
N ASN A 124 9.06 8.88 3.30
CA ASN A 124 10.07 9.65 2.57
C ASN A 124 11.21 8.77 2.03
N ASN A 125 11.63 7.74 2.77
CA ASN A 125 12.64 6.79 2.27
C ASN A 125 12.13 6.02 1.05
N VAL A 126 10.86 5.60 1.07
CA VAL A 126 10.22 4.97 -0.10
C VAL A 126 10.16 5.97 -1.25
N LEU A 127 9.74 7.22 -1.00
CA LEU A 127 9.65 8.23 -2.06
C LEU A 127 11.01 8.50 -2.74
N GLN A 128 12.10 8.53 -1.97
CA GLN A 128 13.45 8.76 -2.46
C GLN A 128 14.03 7.61 -3.29
N CYS A 129 13.51 6.39 -3.15
CA CYS A 129 14.03 5.22 -3.87
C CYS A 129 13.38 4.99 -5.23
N ILE A 130 12.30 5.71 -5.56
CA ILE A 130 11.61 5.60 -6.83
C ILE A 130 12.38 6.43 -7.86
N GLU A 131 13.16 5.77 -8.70
CA GLU A 131 13.97 6.36 -9.78
C GLU A 131 13.10 6.85 -10.94
#